data_AF-A0A1X0QYD7-F1
#
_entry.id   AF-A0A1X0QYD7-F1
#
_cell.length_a   1.000
_cell.length_b   1.000
_cell.length_c   1.000
_cell.angle_alpha   90.00
_cell.angle_beta   90.00
_cell.angle_gamma   90.00
#
_symmetry.space_group_name_H-M   'P 1'
#
loop_
_entity.id
_entity.type
_entity.pdbx_description
1 polymer ?
#
loop_
_entity_poly.entity_id
_entity_poly.type
_entity_poly.pdbx_seq_one_letter_code
_entity_poly.pdbx_strand_id
1 'polypeptide(L)'
;MHPYECKVIKEGFQHALHPQNGFSLCPLFPKLIVYFLGALFETLPSEDVIRRYDYANTGSKYLVHRLTRAGLKQYFSILYTMELIKDQLRKDYDVVDEMDCYYISSLIKTIRELVDWSKLCHVQGTPGYQQLRKLLTQNTSDIECLNYASYTNDNDAQGNSVPIIKIYYPLLGEESISNRSLALLTITHLCTLSVEARRNELISALLSMLVMQITEGLIDSRQQQHFNTMLSNQTKDRANRWRKLKRQKKVMIYRPILSNEEELAVIDFVRQLPNADQVLQALGLNGPKPLDNMKQLYFL
;
A
#
# COMPACT_ATOMS: atom_id res chain seq x y z
N MET A 1 9.51 -22.70 5.53
CA MET A 1 10.22 -22.20 4.34
C MET A 1 9.19 -21.50 3.46
N HIS A 2 9.40 -20.22 3.16
CA HIS A 2 8.47 -19.46 2.33
C HIS A 2 8.59 -19.92 0.86
N PRO A 3 7.50 -20.03 0.07
CA PRO A 3 7.56 -20.48 -1.32
C PRO A 3 8.64 -19.83 -2.17
N TYR A 4 8.88 -18.51 -2.04
CA TYR A 4 9.91 -17.79 -2.79
C TYR A 4 11.35 -18.18 -2.44
N GLU A 5 11.57 -18.88 -1.33
CA GLU A 5 12.90 -19.34 -0.92
C GLU A 5 13.30 -20.62 -1.67
N CYS A 6 12.39 -21.22 -2.46
CA CYS A 6 12.65 -22.46 -3.18
C CYS A 6 13.78 -22.29 -4.21
N LYS A 7 14.97 -22.78 -3.85
CA LYS A 7 16.19 -22.67 -4.65
C LYS A 7 16.03 -23.24 -6.06
N VAL A 8 15.43 -24.42 -6.21
CA VAL A 8 15.20 -25.06 -7.52
C VAL A 8 14.39 -24.17 -8.46
N ILE A 9 13.35 -23.52 -7.94
CA ILE A 9 12.51 -22.63 -8.75
C ILE A 9 13.27 -21.37 -9.12
N LYS A 10 14.01 -20.77 -8.19
CA LYS A 10 14.84 -19.58 -8.44
C LYS A 10 15.94 -19.86 -9.48
N GLU A 11 16.66 -20.96 -9.34
CA GLU A 11 17.69 -21.40 -10.29
C GLU A 11 17.09 -21.70 -11.66
N GLY A 12 15.92 -22.34 -11.71
CA GLY A 12 15.19 -22.58 -12.95
C GLY A 12 14.81 -21.29 -13.67
N PHE A 13 14.26 -20.31 -12.94
CA PHE A 13 13.98 -18.98 -13.49
C PHE A 13 15.25 -18.28 -13.96
N GLN A 14 16.30 -18.26 -13.15
CA GLN A 14 17.57 -17.63 -13.53
C GLN A 14 18.18 -18.29 -14.77
N HIS A 15 18.19 -19.62 -14.86
CA HIS A 15 18.67 -20.32 -16.06
C HIS A 15 17.82 -19.98 -17.28
N ALA A 16 16.49 -19.99 -17.16
CA ALA A 16 15.61 -19.76 -18.30
C ALA A 16 15.57 -18.31 -18.78
N LEU A 17 15.82 -17.36 -17.88
CA LEU A 17 15.55 -15.94 -18.10
C LEU A 17 16.79 -15.06 -18.17
N HIS A 18 17.93 -15.49 -17.64
CA HIS A 18 19.16 -14.70 -17.69
C HIS A 18 19.65 -14.55 -19.14
N PRO A 19 20.00 -13.34 -19.61
CA PRO A 19 20.43 -13.10 -20.99
C PRO A 19 21.66 -13.92 -21.42
N GLN A 20 22.53 -14.26 -20.46
CA GLN A 20 23.70 -15.10 -20.71
C GLN A 20 23.33 -16.55 -21.11
N ASN A 21 22.13 -17.02 -20.74
CA ASN A 21 21.70 -18.41 -20.90
C ASN A 21 20.70 -18.62 -22.05
N GLY A 22 20.25 -17.55 -22.72
CA GLY A 22 19.27 -17.64 -23.80
C GLY A 22 19.06 -16.33 -24.55
N PHE A 23 18.89 -16.43 -25.87
CA PHE A 23 18.63 -15.27 -26.72
C PHE A 23 17.23 -14.69 -26.47
N SER A 24 17.18 -13.39 -26.15
CA SER A 24 16.17 -12.46 -26.65
C SER A 24 14.68 -12.85 -26.43
N LEU A 25 14.19 -12.81 -25.19
CA LEU A 25 12.74 -12.64 -24.91
C LEU A 25 12.41 -11.25 -24.37
N CYS A 26 13.18 -10.24 -24.82
CA CYS A 26 13.25 -8.89 -24.28
C CYS A 26 11.88 -8.20 -24.00
N PRO A 27 10.89 -8.19 -24.92
CA PRO A 27 9.63 -7.50 -24.65
C PRO A 27 8.61 -8.35 -23.86
N LEU A 28 8.73 -9.69 -23.89
CA LEU A 28 7.76 -10.59 -23.27
C LEU A 28 8.18 -11.06 -21.88
N PHE A 29 9.46 -10.86 -21.52
CA PHE A 29 10.05 -11.28 -20.26
C PHE A 29 9.19 -10.92 -19.04
N PRO A 30 8.74 -9.66 -18.83
CA PRO A 30 7.88 -9.33 -17.70
C PRO A 30 6.58 -10.14 -17.66
N LYS A 31 5.95 -10.31 -18.82
CA LYS A 31 4.67 -11.02 -18.93
C LYS A 31 4.84 -12.52 -18.67
N LEU A 32 5.93 -13.11 -19.13
CA LEU A 32 6.23 -14.54 -18.93
C LEU A 32 6.49 -14.84 -17.45
N ILE A 33 7.28 -14.01 -16.77
CA ILE A 33 7.52 -14.17 -15.32
C ILE A 33 6.21 -14.11 -14.55
N VAL A 34 5.39 -13.09 -14.79
CA VAL A 34 4.11 -12.93 -14.10
C VAL A 34 3.17 -14.11 -14.40
N TYR A 35 3.15 -14.60 -15.65
CA TYR A 35 2.37 -15.78 -16.01
C TYR A 35 2.82 -17.03 -15.25
N PHE A 36 4.11 -17.35 -15.27
CA PHE A 36 4.64 -18.55 -14.61
C PHE A 36 4.51 -18.49 -13.09
N LEU A 37 4.84 -17.36 -12.46
CA LEU A 37 4.64 -17.15 -11.02
C LEU A 37 3.15 -17.21 -10.66
N GLY A 38 2.30 -16.68 -11.53
CA GLY A 38 0.86 -16.79 -11.39
C GLY A 38 0.37 -18.23 -11.43
N ALA A 39 0.88 -19.07 -12.34
CA ALA A 39 0.56 -20.50 -12.38
C ALA A 39 1.11 -21.24 -11.16
N LEU A 40 2.34 -20.93 -10.76
CA LEU A 40 2.98 -21.53 -9.58
C LEU A 40 2.17 -21.25 -8.30
N PHE A 41 1.67 -20.02 -8.15
CA PHE A 41 0.79 -19.65 -7.04
C PHE A 41 -0.46 -20.54 -6.96
N GLU A 42 -1.07 -20.88 -8.10
CA GLU A 42 -2.26 -21.74 -8.15
C GLU A 42 -1.94 -23.22 -7.84
N THR A 43 -0.72 -23.68 -8.18
CA THR A 43 -0.33 -25.09 -8.00
C THR A 43 0.18 -25.42 -6.60
N LEU A 44 0.72 -24.44 -5.88
CA LEU A 44 1.26 -24.60 -4.53
C LEU A 44 0.28 -24.05 -3.49
N PRO A 45 0.34 -24.49 -2.21
CA PRO A 45 -0.44 -23.91 -1.12
C PRO A 45 0.09 -22.52 -0.70
N SER A 46 0.35 -21.64 -1.68
CA SER A 46 1.06 -20.38 -1.52
C SER A 46 0.31 -19.41 -0.60
N GLU A 47 -1.01 -19.34 -0.72
CA GLU A 47 -1.84 -18.47 0.13
C GLU A 47 -1.68 -18.81 1.62
N ASP A 48 -1.82 -20.08 1.98
CA ASP A 48 -1.67 -20.53 3.37
C ASP A 48 -0.27 -20.24 3.90
N VAL A 49 0.76 -20.50 3.10
CA VAL A 49 2.14 -20.29 3.55
C VAL A 49 2.47 -18.81 3.73
N ILE A 50 2.03 -17.94 2.81
CA ILE A 50 2.20 -16.48 2.95
C ILE A 50 1.49 -16.00 4.22
N ARG A 51 0.20 -16.34 4.41
CA ARG A 51 -0.57 -15.84 5.56
C ARG A 51 -0.03 -16.32 6.91
N ARG A 52 0.59 -17.50 6.98
CA ARG A 52 1.11 -18.10 8.21
C ARG A 52 2.60 -17.83 8.44
N TYR A 53 3.25 -17.12 7.53
CA TYR A 53 4.66 -16.80 7.66
C TYR A 53 4.93 -15.93 8.90
N ASP A 54 6.07 -16.16 9.54
CA ASP A 54 6.49 -15.41 10.72
C ASP A 54 7.20 -14.12 10.30
N TYR A 55 6.40 -13.06 10.08
CA TYR A 55 6.89 -11.76 9.66
C TYR A 55 7.65 -11.05 10.80
N ALA A 56 8.80 -10.47 10.47
CA ALA A 56 9.67 -9.79 11.44
C ALA A 56 9.02 -8.60 12.16
N ASN A 57 8.01 -7.96 11.57
CA ASN A 57 7.24 -6.90 12.23
C ASN A 57 5.72 -7.14 12.12
N THR A 58 5.00 -6.69 13.15
CA THR A 58 3.53 -6.85 13.25
C THR A 58 2.79 -6.08 12.15
N GLY A 59 3.35 -4.96 11.68
CA GLY A 59 2.80 -4.18 10.57
C GLY A 59 2.72 -4.97 9.26
N SER A 60 3.77 -5.70 8.89
CA SER A 60 3.82 -6.52 7.66
C SER A 60 2.79 -7.65 7.73
N LYS A 61 2.70 -8.34 8.88
CA LYS A 61 1.68 -9.37 9.11
C LYS A 61 0.27 -8.80 8.95
N TYR A 62 0.03 -7.62 9.51
CA TYR A 62 -1.23 -6.92 9.38
C TYR A 62 -1.57 -6.58 7.92
N LEU A 63 -0.61 -6.08 7.14
CA LEU A 63 -0.83 -5.78 5.72
C LEU A 63 -1.13 -7.05 4.91
N VAL A 64 -0.39 -8.14 5.15
CA VAL A 64 -0.57 -9.42 4.43
C VAL A 64 -1.96 -9.99 4.66
N HIS A 65 -2.49 -9.94 5.89
CA HIS A 65 -3.82 -10.46 6.17
C HIS A 65 -4.95 -9.71 5.46
N ARG A 66 -4.72 -8.45 5.07
CA ARG A 66 -5.68 -7.59 4.34
C ARG A 66 -5.65 -7.79 2.83
N LEU A 67 -4.73 -8.60 2.31
CA LEU A 67 -4.69 -8.94 0.89
C LEU A 67 -5.86 -9.88 0.55
N THR A 68 -6.56 -9.56 -0.54
CA THR A 68 -7.45 -10.52 -1.22
C THR A 68 -6.62 -11.65 -1.84
N ARG A 69 -7.27 -12.72 -2.30
CA ARG A 69 -6.59 -13.79 -3.04
C ARG A 69 -5.84 -13.26 -4.28
N ALA A 70 -6.44 -12.33 -5.00
CA ALA A 70 -5.79 -11.67 -6.14
C ALA A 70 -4.56 -10.84 -5.70
N GLY A 71 -4.69 -10.09 -4.60
CA GLY A 71 -3.59 -9.35 -4.00
C GLY A 71 -2.45 -10.26 -3.51
N LEU A 72 -2.76 -11.42 -2.94
CA LEU A 72 -1.77 -12.43 -2.54
C LEU A 72 -1.01 -13.01 -3.73
N LYS A 73 -1.70 -13.27 -4.84
CA LYS A 73 -1.07 -13.75 -6.08
C LYS A 73 -0.09 -12.73 -6.67
N GLN A 74 -0.48 -11.46 -6.67
CA GLN A 74 0.41 -10.36 -7.06
C GLN A 74 1.59 -10.25 -6.09
N TYR A 75 1.32 -10.28 -4.78
CA TYR A 75 2.35 -10.20 -3.75
C TYR A 75 3.36 -11.36 -3.85
N PHE A 76 2.90 -12.58 -4.11
CA PHE A 76 3.75 -13.73 -4.39
C PHE A 76 4.70 -13.48 -5.56
N SER A 77 4.17 -12.89 -6.65
CA SER A 77 4.96 -12.57 -7.84
C SER A 77 6.03 -11.51 -7.51
N ILE A 78 5.67 -10.52 -6.71
CA ILE A 78 6.60 -9.50 -6.21
C ILE A 78 7.70 -10.15 -5.39
N LEU A 79 7.35 -10.93 -4.37
CA LEU A 79 8.32 -11.59 -3.47
C LEU A 79 9.33 -12.44 -4.24
N TYR A 80 8.87 -13.28 -5.17
CA TYR A 80 9.76 -14.08 -6.02
C TYR A 80 10.68 -13.21 -6.87
N THR A 81 10.14 -12.15 -7.48
CA THR A 81 10.93 -11.22 -8.30
C THR A 81 11.97 -10.49 -7.44
N MET A 82 11.62 -10.09 -6.21
CA MET A 82 12.57 -9.48 -5.29
C MET A 82 13.72 -10.42 -4.94
N GLU A 83 13.44 -11.70 -4.69
CA GLU A 83 14.49 -12.68 -4.39
C GLU A 83 15.40 -12.96 -5.58
N LEU A 84 14.88 -12.98 -6.81
CA LEU A 84 15.71 -13.07 -8.02
C LEU A 84 16.64 -11.86 -8.17
N ILE A 85 16.18 -10.66 -7.80
CA ILE A 85 17.01 -9.45 -7.78
C ILE A 85 18.09 -9.56 -6.70
N LYS A 86 17.73 -9.94 -5.46
CA LYS A 86 18.70 -10.12 -4.36
C LYS A 86 19.78 -11.14 -4.70
N ASP A 87 19.38 -12.30 -5.23
CA ASP A 87 20.31 -13.36 -5.61
C ASP A 87 21.30 -12.87 -6.67
N GLN A 88 20.89 -11.98 -7.59
CA GLN A 88 21.80 -11.38 -8.57
C GLN A 88 22.69 -10.29 -7.95
N LEU A 89 22.15 -9.41 -7.09
CA LEU A 89 22.91 -8.33 -6.45
C LEU A 89 23.99 -8.85 -5.48
N ARG A 90 23.79 -10.02 -4.88
CA ARG A 90 24.73 -10.65 -3.94
C ARG A 90 25.90 -11.36 -4.61
N LYS A 91 25.89 -11.50 -5.93
CA LYS A 91 27.04 -12.02 -6.65
C LYS A 91 28.12 -10.94 -6.66
N ASP A 92 29.15 -11.12 -5.84
CA ASP A 92 30.33 -10.27 -5.79
C ASP A 92 31.05 -10.30 -7.15
N TYR A 93 30.64 -9.44 -8.08
CA TYR A 93 31.39 -9.15 -9.29
C TYR A 93 31.76 -7.68 -9.29
N ASP A 94 33.06 -7.41 -9.06
CA ASP A 94 33.68 -6.08 -9.15
C ASP A 94 33.63 -5.45 -10.57
N VAL A 95 32.95 -6.12 -11.51
CA VAL A 95 32.70 -5.65 -12.87
C VAL A 95 31.21 -5.71 -13.13
N VAL A 96 30.59 -4.55 -13.35
CA VAL A 96 29.18 -4.43 -13.72
C VAL A 96 28.99 -5.07 -15.10
N ASP A 97 28.53 -6.33 -15.14
CA ASP A 97 28.12 -6.96 -16.39
C ASP A 97 26.84 -6.26 -16.91
N GLU A 98 26.87 -5.79 -18.16
CA GLU A 98 25.73 -5.18 -18.83
C GLU A 98 24.52 -6.12 -18.86
N MET A 99 24.76 -7.43 -18.98
CA MET A 99 23.70 -8.45 -18.99
C MET A 99 23.02 -8.59 -17.63
N ASP A 100 23.78 -8.46 -16.54
CA ASP A 100 23.26 -8.48 -15.17
C ASP A 100 22.41 -7.24 -14.89
N CYS A 101 22.91 -6.06 -15.30
CA CYS A 101 22.16 -4.81 -15.23
C CYS A 101 20.85 -4.89 -16.03
N TYR A 102 20.90 -5.46 -17.24
CA TYR A 102 19.71 -5.69 -18.06
C TYR A 102 18.72 -6.66 -17.41
N TYR A 103 19.22 -7.75 -16.82
CA TYR A 103 18.40 -8.75 -16.13
C TYR A 103 17.68 -8.13 -14.92
N ILE A 104 18.41 -7.45 -14.04
CA ILE A 104 17.84 -6.77 -12.87
C ILE A 104 16.84 -5.69 -13.31
N SER A 105 17.18 -4.88 -14.32
CA SER A 105 16.28 -3.85 -14.85
C SER A 105 14.98 -4.46 -15.39
N SER A 106 15.04 -5.64 -16.02
CA SER A 106 13.88 -6.37 -16.52
C SER A 106 13.02 -6.95 -15.39
N LEU A 107 13.64 -7.41 -14.30
CA LEU A 107 12.92 -7.84 -13.09
C LEU A 107 12.23 -6.64 -12.40
N ILE A 108 12.89 -5.49 -12.27
CA ILE A 108 12.27 -4.27 -11.72
C ILE A 108 11.10 -3.82 -12.61
N LYS A 109 11.29 -3.87 -13.93
CA LYS A 109 10.22 -3.60 -14.90
C LYS A 109 9.03 -4.55 -14.72
N THR A 110 9.28 -5.82 -14.36
CA THR A 110 8.22 -6.79 -14.05
C THR A 110 7.38 -6.36 -12.87
N ILE A 111 7.99 -5.88 -11.78
CA ILE A 111 7.26 -5.34 -10.63
C ILE A 111 6.48 -4.09 -11.05
N ARG A 112 7.12 -3.18 -11.80
CA ARG A 112 6.49 -1.93 -12.28
C ARG A 112 5.27 -2.18 -13.16
N GLU A 113 5.29 -3.22 -13.99
CA GLU A 113 4.22 -3.53 -14.96
C GLU A 113 3.16 -4.48 -14.41
N LEU A 114 3.32 -4.97 -13.18
CA LEU A 114 2.37 -5.90 -12.55
C LEU A 114 0.98 -5.25 -12.34
N VAL A 115 0.97 -3.97 -12.00
CA VAL A 115 -0.24 -3.16 -11.76
C VAL A 115 0.04 -1.70 -12.12
N ASP A 116 -1.01 -0.90 -12.35
CA ASP A 116 -0.87 0.55 -12.51
C ASP A 116 -0.67 1.21 -11.13
N TRP A 117 0.57 1.19 -10.64
CA TRP A 117 0.95 1.71 -9.33
C TRP A 117 0.51 3.16 -9.10
N SER A 118 0.47 3.98 -10.17
CA SER A 118 0.10 5.40 -10.09
C SER A 118 -1.37 5.65 -9.75
N LYS A 119 -2.22 4.63 -9.91
CA LYS A 119 -3.68 4.73 -9.68
C LYS A 119 -4.24 3.58 -8.86
N LEU A 120 -3.39 2.64 -8.42
CA LEU A 120 -3.79 1.39 -7.77
C LEU A 120 -4.69 1.63 -6.54
N CYS A 121 -4.40 2.68 -5.77
CA CYS A 121 -5.15 3.00 -4.55
C CYS A 121 -6.24 4.05 -4.78
N HIS A 122 -6.45 4.53 -6.00
CA HIS A 122 -7.45 5.54 -6.29
C HIS A 122 -8.86 4.95 -6.23
N VAL A 123 -9.73 5.63 -5.50
CA VAL A 123 -11.11 5.16 -5.30
C VAL A 123 -12.00 5.76 -6.39
N GLN A 124 -12.69 4.90 -7.15
CA GLN A 124 -13.68 5.33 -8.13
C GLN A 124 -15.08 5.43 -7.51
N GLY A 125 -15.90 6.34 -8.04
CA GLY A 125 -17.33 6.40 -7.72
C GLY A 125 -17.64 6.71 -6.25
N THR A 126 -16.95 7.67 -5.64
CA THR A 126 -17.17 7.99 -4.24
C THR A 126 -18.52 8.64 -3.97
N PRO A 127 -19.21 8.23 -2.89
CA PRO A 127 -20.51 8.74 -2.57
C PRO A 127 -20.45 10.20 -2.10
N GLY A 128 -21.36 11.02 -2.62
CA GLY A 128 -21.54 12.39 -2.14
C GLY A 128 -22.18 12.42 -0.74
N TYR A 129 -22.21 13.61 -0.12
CA TYR A 129 -22.70 13.81 1.25
C TYR A 129 -24.05 13.13 1.56
N GLN A 130 -25.04 13.22 0.66
CA GLN A 130 -26.36 12.64 0.89
C GLN A 130 -26.34 11.11 0.90
N GLN A 131 -25.52 10.50 0.05
CA GLN A 131 -25.36 9.04 0.01
C GLN A 131 -24.59 8.56 1.25
N LEU A 132 -23.50 9.25 1.61
CA LEU A 132 -22.77 9.00 2.85
C LEU A 132 -23.68 9.10 4.08
N ARG A 133 -24.54 10.13 4.14
CA ARG A 133 -25.49 10.30 5.23
C ARG A 133 -26.43 9.11 5.35
N LYS A 134 -27.03 8.65 4.24
CA LYS A 134 -27.89 7.47 4.22
C LYS A 134 -27.15 6.23 4.72
N LEU A 135 -25.98 5.95 4.15
CA LEU A 135 -25.14 4.80 4.53
C LEU A 135 -24.83 4.78 6.03
N LEU A 136 -24.36 5.91 6.58
CA LEU A 136 -24.00 6.03 7.98
C LEU A 136 -25.21 5.95 8.93
N THR A 137 -26.42 6.21 8.43
CA THR A 137 -27.66 6.07 9.22
C THR A 137 -28.28 4.68 9.15
N GLN A 138 -27.99 3.87 8.12
CA GLN A 138 -28.70 2.62 7.84
C GLN A 138 -27.87 1.34 8.06
N ASN A 139 -26.56 1.36 7.80
CA ASN A 139 -25.69 0.17 7.90
C ASN A 139 -24.33 0.55 8.49
N THR A 140 -24.13 0.38 9.80
CA THR A 140 -22.88 0.83 10.43
C THR A 140 -21.85 -0.23 10.79
N SER A 141 -22.24 -1.46 11.15
CA SER A 141 -21.28 -2.46 11.63
C SER A 141 -20.18 -2.76 10.61
N ASP A 142 -20.58 -2.99 9.36
CA ASP A 142 -19.67 -3.48 8.32
C ASP A 142 -18.76 -2.34 7.82
N ILE A 143 -19.31 -1.12 7.73
CA ILE A 143 -18.56 0.08 7.36
C ILE A 143 -17.54 0.42 8.44
N GLU A 144 -17.92 0.36 9.70
CA GLU A 144 -17.06 0.66 10.85
C GLU A 144 -15.89 -0.34 10.96
N CYS A 145 -16.15 -1.62 10.70
CA CYS A 145 -15.13 -2.66 10.69
C CYS A 145 -14.12 -2.47 9.54
N LEU A 146 -14.59 -2.21 8.32
CA LEU A 146 -13.72 -2.04 7.15
C LEU A 146 -12.95 -0.71 7.14
N ASN A 147 -13.49 0.34 7.74
CA ASN A 147 -12.94 1.71 7.65
C ASN A 147 -12.35 2.28 8.94
N TYR A 148 -11.95 1.41 9.88
CA TYR A 148 -11.27 1.79 11.13
C TYR A 148 -12.02 2.87 11.91
N ALA A 149 -13.24 2.54 12.34
CA ALA A 149 -13.97 3.41 13.24
C ALA A 149 -13.19 3.61 14.55
N SER A 150 -12.90 4.85 14.92
CA SER A 150 -12.40 5.17 16.26
C SER A 150 -13.50 5.78 17.11
N TYR A 151 -13.51 5.39 18.39
CA TYR A 151 -14.52 5.78 19.35
C TYR A 151 -13.93 6.78 20.34
N THR A 152 -14.59 7.93 20.49
CA THR A 152 -14.26 8.94 21.49
C THR A 152 -15.52 9.39 22.20
N ASN A 153 -15.43 9.81 23.46
CA ASN A 153 -16.59 10.33 24.18
C ASN A 153 -16.58 11.86 24.20
N ASP A 154 -17.73 12.44 23.93
CA ASP A 154 -18.00 13.87 24.19
C ASP A 154 -18.79 13.94 25.50
N ASN A 155 -18.34 14.75 26.45
CA ASN A 155 -19.11 15.00 27.65
C ASN A 155 -20.13 16.09 27.32
N ASP A 156 -21.41 15.79 27.49
CA ASP A 156 -22.41 16.84 27.41
C ASP A 156 -22.30 17.80 28.61
N ALA A 157 -23.01 18.92 28.54
CA ALA A 157 -23.03 19.93 29.62
C ALA A 157 -23.59 19.40 30.96
N GLN A 158 -24.10 18.16 30.99
CA GLN A 158 -24.68 17.49 32.16
C GLN A 158 -23.80 16.32 32.65
N GLY A 159 -22.61 16.13 32.06
CA GLY A 159 -21.65 15.09 32.45
C GLY A 159 -21.93 13.71 31.86
N ASN A 160 -22.92 13.57 30.98
CA ASN A 160 -23.17 12.30 30.29
C ASN A 160 -22.25 12.16 29.08
N SER A 161 -21.61 11.00 28.97
CA SER A 161 -20.76 10.67 27.83
C SER A 161 -21.59 10.23 26.63
N VAL A 162 -21.46 10.95 25.51
CA VAL A 162 -22.06 10.55 24.23
C VAL A 162 -20.96 10.00 23.32
N PRO A 163 -21.07 8.74 22.85
CA PRO A 163 -20.06 8.17 21.97
C PRO A 163 -20.08 8.85 20.60
N ILE A 164 -18.91 9.30 20.17
CA ILE A 164 -18.60 9.78 18.82
C ILE A 164 -17.86 8.67 18.08
N ILE A 165 -18.39 8.29 16.93
CA ILE A 165 -17.74 7.39 15.97
C ILE A 165 -17.09 8.24 14.88
N LYS A 166 -15.78 8.10 14.72
CA LYS A 166 -15.02 8.72 13.62
C LYS A 166 -14.78 7.69 12.53
N ILE A 167 -15.14 8.05 11.30
CA ILE A 167 -14.99 7.17 10.13
C ILE A 167 -14.09 7.86 9.10
N TYR A 168 -13.21 7.11 8.45
CA TYR A 168 -12.30 7.66 7.45
C TYR A 168 -12.95 7.80 6.07
N TYR A 169 -12.63 8.90 5.38
CA TYR A 169 -12.95 9.14 3.97
C TYR A 169 -11.68 9.06 3.09
N PRO A 170 -11.73 8.46 1.90
CA PRO A 170 -12.87 7.76 1.32
C PRO A 170 -13.15 6.43 2.04
N LEU A 171 -14.40 5.96 1.94
CA LEU A 171 -14.74 4.60 2.36
C LEU A 171 -14.05 3.62 1.40
N LEU A 172 -13.23 2.74 1.95
CA LEU A 172 -12.53 1.71 1.20
C LEU A 172 -13.30 0.39 1.27
N GLY A 173 -13.45 -0.26 0.11
CA GLY A 173 -13.86 -1.66 0.02
C GLY A 173 -12.67 -2.60 0.21
N GLU A 174 -12.95 -3.90 0.25
CA GLU A 174 -11.94 -4.95 0.42
C GLU A 174 -10.82 -4.88 -0.63
N GLU A 175 -11.17 -4.64 -1.90
CA GLU A 175 -10.21 -4.51 -2.99
C GLU A 175 -9.28 -3.29 -2.81
N SER A 176 -9.83 -2.12 -2.50
CA SER A 176 -9.02 -0.90 -2.26
C SER A 176 -8.11 -1.05 -1.04
N ILE A 177 -8.59 -1.75 -0.01
CA ILE A 177 -7.79 -2.11 1.16
C ILE A 177 -6.62 -3.03 0.77
N SER A 178 -6.90 -4.09 0.01
CA SER A 178 -5.89 -5.02 -0.49
C SER A 178 -4.86 -4.33 -1.37
N ASN A 179 -5.29 -3.48 -2.30
CA ASN A 179 -4.43 -2.70 -3.19
C ASN A 179 -3.46 -1.83 -2.42
N ARG A 180 -3.96 -1.16 -1.38
CA ARG A 180 -3.15 -0.34 -0.50
C ARG A 180 -2.16 -1.16 0.32
N SER A 181 -2.58 -2.30 0.87
CA SER A 181 -1.68 -3.21 1.56
C SER A 181 -0.58 -3.76 0.65
N LEU A 182 -0.91 -4.09 -0.61
CA LEU A 182 0.05 -4.52 -1.61
C LEU A 182 1.08 -3.42 -1.91
N ALA A 183 0.63 -2.18 -2.11
CA ALA A 183 1.51 -1.03 -2.34
C ALA A 183 2.51 -0.84 -1.19
N LEU A 184 2.04 -0.87 0.06
CA LEU A 184 2.88 -0.69 1.23
C LEU A 184 3.87 -1.85 1.44
N LEU A 185 3.42 -3.10 1.26
CA LEU A 185 4.32 -4.26 1.29
C LEU A 185 5.38 -4.15 0.18
N THR A 186 5.00 -3.71 -1.02
CA THR A 186 5.95 -3.53 -2.12
C THR A 186 6.99 -2.46 -1.80
N ILE A 187 6.59 -1.33 -1.22
CA ILE A 187 7.52 -0.30 -0.73
C ILE A 187 8.51 -0.90 0.27
N THR A 188 8.05 -1.68 1.26
CA THR A 188 8.97 -2.27 2.26
C THR A 188 10.05 -3.16 1.64
N HIS A 189 9.68 -3.97 0.65
CA HIS A 189 10.62 -4.85 -0.04
C HIS A 189 11.56 -4.09 -0.97
N LEU A 190 11.06 -3.08 -1.69
CA LEU A 190 11.89 -2.22 -2.54
C LEU A 190 12.91 -1.45 -1.71
N CYS A 191 12.52 -0.94 -0.53
CA CYS A 191 13.45 -0.28 0.38
C CYS A 191 14.58 -1.21 0.84
N THR A 192 14.25 -2.47 1.13
CA THR A 192 15.25 -3.49 1.48
C THR A 192 16.22 -3.73 0.32
N LEU A 193 15.70 -3.86 -0.91
CA LEU A 193 16.52 -3.98 -2.11
C LEU A 193 17.41 -2.76 -2.36
N SER A 194 16.90 -1.55 -2.14
CA SER A 194 17.66 -0.31 -2.33
C SER A 194 18.90 -0.26 -1.43
N VAL A 195 18.87 -0.90 -0.26
CA VAL A 195 20.04 -1.02 0.62
C VAL A 195 21.09 -1.97 0.01
N GLU A 196 20.65 -3.11 -0.52
CA GLU A 196 21.54 -4.07 -1.20
C GLU A 196 22.11 -3.49 -2.51
N ALA A 197 21.34 -2.68 -3.24
CA ALA A 197 21.71 -2.08 -4.51
C ALA A 197 22.55 -0.79 -4.40
N ARG A 198 22.94 -0.34 -3.20
CA ARG A 198 23.61 0.97 -2.97
C ARG A 198 24.86 1.21 -3.82
N ARG A 199 25.55 0.14 -4.22
CA ARG A 199 26.76 0.22 -5.05
C ARG A 199 26.46 0.38 -6.55
N ASN A 200 25.22 0.15 -6.98
CA ASN A 200 24.79 0.26 -8.36
C ASN A 200 23.82 1.44 -8.52
N GLU A 201 24.32 2.56 -9.04
CA GLU A 201 23.57 3.81 -9.17
C GLU A 201 22.34 3.67 -10.06
N LEU A 202 22.47 2.97 -11.19
CA LEU A 202 21.37 2.74 -12.13
C LEU A 202 20.22 1.98 -11.45
N ILE A 203 20.54 0.86 -10.80
CA ILE A 203 19.53 0.04 -10.12
C ILE A 203 18.92 0.79 -8.93
N SER A 204 19.74 1.49 -8.15
CA SER A 204 19.26 2.36 -7.05
C SER A 204 18.30 3.44 -7.55
N ALA A 205 18.57 4.06 -8.70
CA ALA A 205 17.68 5.05 -9.31
C ALA A 205 16.36 4.42 -9.77
N LEU A 206 16.40 3.25 -10.43
CA LEU A 206 15.20 2.52 -10.84
C LEU A 206 14.30 2.14 -9.66
N LEU A 207 14.89 1.63 -8.57
CA LEU A 207 14.16 1.30 -7.35
C LEU A 207 13.56 2.55 -6.70
N SER A 208 14.33 3.64 -6.62
CA SER A 208 13.87 4.92 -6.04
C SER A 208 12.70 5.52 -6.83
N MET A 209 12.76 5.48 -8.16
CA MET A 209 11.65 5.91 -9.03
C MET A 209 10.39 5.07 -8.80
N LEU A 210 10.54 3.75 -8.66
CA LEU A 210 9.41 2.86 -8.42
C LEU A 210 8.79 3.11 -7.04
N VAL A 211 9.60 3.29 -5.98
CA VAL A 211 9.10 3.65 -4.64
C VAL A 211 8.32 4.96 -4.69
N MET A 212 8.83 5.98 -5.38
CA MET A 212 8.12 7.25 -5.55
C MET A 212 6.82 7.08 -6.33
N GLN A 213 6.82 6.34 -7.43
CA GLN A 213 5.61 6.06 -8.22
C GLN A 213 4.51 5.39 -7.38
N ILE A 214 4.88 4.41 -6.55
CA ILE A 214 3.93 3.75 -5.64
C ILE A 214 3.45 4.72 -4.55
N THR A 215 4.35 5.54 -4.02
CA THR A 215 4.04 6.53 -2.98
C THR A 215 3.07 7.59 -3.49
N GLU A 216 3.26 8.10 -4.70
CA GLU A 216 2.34 9.03 -5.36
C GLU A 216 0.97 8.38 -5.59
N GLY A 217 0.95 7.11 -5.98
CA GLY A 217 -0.30 6.35 -6.18
C GLY A 217 -1.09 6.07 -4.90
N LEU A 218 -0.50 6.24 -3.71
CA LEU A 218 -1.22 6.21 -2.44
C LEU A 218 -2.02 7.51 -2.19
N ILE A 219 -1.71 8.59 -2.89
CA ILE A 219 -2.27 9.93 -2.68
C ILE A 219 -3.39 10.20 -3.69
N ASP A 220 -4.63 9.95 -3.28
CA ASP A 220 -5.79 10.27 -4.10
C ASP A 220 -6.20 11.75 -3.96
N SER A 221 -5.53 12.61 -4.74
CA SER A 221 -5.79 14.06 -4.75
C SER A 221 -7.22 14.40 -5.15
N ARG A 222 -7.87 13.56 -5.97
CA ARG A 222 -9.26 13.77 -6.39
C ARG A 222 -10.20 13.58 -5.21
N GLN A 223 -9.96 12.56 -4.38
CA GLN A 223 -10.77 12.33 -3.18
C GLN A 223 -10.53 13.38 -2.11
N GLN A 224 -9.29 13.86 -1.97
CA GLN A 224 -8.99 15.00 -1.10
C GLN A 224 -9.77 16.25 -1.52
N GLN A 225 -9.77 16.58 -2.81
CA GLN A 225 -10.55 17.71 -3.34
C GLN A 225 -12.05 17.53 -3.09
N HIS A 226 -12.59 16.34 -3.34
CA HIS A 226 -14.00 16.04 -3.09
C HIS A 226 -14.37 16.22 -1.62
N PHE A 227 -13.54 15.72 -0.70
CA PHE A 227 -13.73 15.90 0.73
C PHE A 227 -13.71 17.38 1.13
N ASN A 228 -12.77 18.16 0.60
CA ASN A 228 -12.69 19.60 0.83
C ASN A 228 -13.93 20.35 0.33
N THR A 229 -14.49 19.95 -0.83
CA THR A 229 -15.77 20.51 -1.32
C THR A 229 -16.94 20.17 -0.39
N MET A 230 -17.01 18.95 0.14
CA MET A 230 -18.04 18.60 1.12
C MET A 230 -17.90 19.40 2.43
N LEU A 231 -16.66 19.61 2.89
CA LEU A 231 -16.36 20.43 4.06
C LEU A 231 -16.73 21.90 3.84
N SER A 232 -16.40 22.49 2.70
CA SER A 232 -16.75 23.89 2.41
C SER A 232 -18.26 24.12 2.36
N ASN A 233 -19.01 23.10 1.96
CA ASN A 233 -20.48 23.12 1.90
C ASN A 233 -21.15 22.82 3.25
N GLN A 234 -20.38 22.60 4.32
CA GLN A 234 -20.91 22.37 5.65
C GLN A 234 -21.28 23.69 6.34
N THR A 235 -22.57 23.88 6.63
CA THR A 235 -23.03 25.09 7.33
C THR A 235 -22.69 25.05 8.82
N LYS A 236 -22.44 26.24 9.41
CA LYS A 236 -22.24 26.40 10.87
C LYS A 236 -23.44 25.85 11.66
N ASP A 237 -24.65 26.02 11.14
CA ASP A 237 -25.87 25.49 11.75
C ASP A 237 -25.88 23.97 11.83
N ARG A 238 -25.36 23.27 10.81
CA ARG A 238 -25.24 21.80 10.84
C ARG A 238 -24.32 21.35 11.97
N ALA A 239 -23.16 21.99 12.10
CA ALA A 239 -22.23 21.71 13.19
C ALA A 239 -22.87 21.98 14.56
N ASN A 240 -23.59 23.09 14.72
CA ASN A 240 -24.29 23.43 15.95
C ASN A 240 -25.40 22.44 16.29
N ARG A 241 -26.18 22.00 15.31
CA ARG A 241 -27.21 20.95 15.50
C ARG A 241 -26.58 19.62 15.88
N TRP A 242 -25.46 19.26 15.26
CA TRP A 242 -24.75 18.02 15.54
C TRP A 242 -24.21 17.98 16.97
N ARG A 243 -23.61 19.08 17.45
CA ARG A 243 -23.11 19.19 18.83
C ARG A 243 -24.23 18.98 19.87
N LYS A 244 -25.44 19.46 19.57
CA LYS A 244 -26.64 19.35 20.42
C LYS A 244 -27.32 17.98 20.39
N LEU A 245 -26.88 17.04 19.53
CA LEU A 245 -27.44 15.69 19.51
C LEU A 245 -27.13 14.96 20.82
N LYS A 246 -28.18 14.41 21.45
CA LYS A 246 -28.08 13.56 22.67
C LYS A 246 -28.03 12.06 22.37
N ARG A 247 -27.75 11.69 21.11
CA ARG A 247 -27.63 10.31 20.63
C ARG A 247 -26.23 10.06 20.10
N GLN A 248 -25.87 8.80 19.86
CA GLN A 248 -24.61 8.43 19.23
C GLN A 248 -24.31 9.31 18.01
N LYS A 249 -23.14 9.93 18.03
CA LYS A 249 -22.74 10.92 17.03
C LYS A 249 -21.77 10.27 16.05
N LYS A 250 -21.86 10.65 14.77
CA LYS A 250 -20.93 10.19 13.73
C LYS A 250 -20.27 11.39 13.06
N VAL A 251 -18.97 11.29 12.85
CA VAL A 251 -18.18 12.24 12.06
C VAL A 251 -17.33 11.51 11.05
N MET A 252 -17.03 12.19 9.95
CA MET A 252 -16.09 11.70 8.97
C MET A 252 -14.89 12.62 8.89
N ILE A 253 -13.71 12.02 8.82
CA ILE A 253 -12.42 12.69 8.71
C ILE A 253 -11.69 12.17 7.48
N TYR A 254 -10.85 13.00 6.88
CA TYR A 254 -10.02 12.55 5.78
C TYR A 254 -9.03 11.49 6.27
N ARG A 255 -8.88 10.41 5.51
CA ARG A 255 -7.96 9.32 5.81
C ARG A 255 -6.51 9.83 5.75
N PRO A 256 -5.68 9.57 6.77
CA PRO A 256 -4.26 9.88 6.67
C PRO A 256 -3.61 9.01 5.58
N ILE A 257 -2.50 9.50 5.00
CA ILE A 257 -1.76 8.74 3.96
C ILE A 257 -1.26 7.41 4.51
N LEU A 258 -1.04 7.28 5.81
CA LEU A 258 -0.77 6.03 6.54
C LEU A 258 -1.58 6.02 7.84
N SER A 259 -2.18 4.88 8.18
CA SER A 259 -2.63 4.58 9.54
C SER A 259 -1.44 4.25 10.44
N ASN A 260 -1.64 4.20 11.75
CA ASN A 260 -0.57 3.91 12.72
C ASN A 260 0.10 2.55 12.44
N GLU A 261 -0.69 1.52 12.12
CA GLU A 261 -0.19 0.18 11.81
C GLU A 261 0.57 0.15 10.48
N GLU A 262 0.11 0.94 9.49
CA GLU A 262 0.78 1.09 8.19
C GLU A 262 2.10 1.86 8.33
N GLU A 263 2.14 2.89 9.18
CA GLU A 263 3.37 3.62 9.51
C GLU A 263 4.41 2.70 10.15
N LEU A 264 4.01 1.92 11.15
CA LEU A 264 4.88 0.93 11.80
C LEU A 264 5.44 -0.12 10.81
N ALA A 265 4.69 -0.44 9.76
CA ALA A 265 5.15 -1.38 8.75
C ALA A 265 6.26 -0.81 7.84
N VAL A 266 6.22 0.51 7.56
CA VAL A 266 6.97 1.12 6.45
C VAL A 266 8.11 2.04 6.91
N ILE A 267 7.95 2.73 8.05
CA ILE A 267 8.79 3.88 8.41
C ILE A 267 10.29 3.54 8.51
N ASP A 268 10.63 2.43 9.16
CA ASP A 268 12.02 2.05 9.39
C ASP A 268 12.74 1.59 8.12
N PHE A 269 11.98 1.08 7.14
CA PHE A 269 12.52 0.73 5.83
C PHE A 269 12.78 1.98 4.98
N VAL A 270 11.83 2.92 4.96
CA VAL A 270 11.96 4.16 4.19
C VAL A 270 13.12 5.00 4.69
N ARG A 271 13.36 5.06 6.00
CA ARG A 271 14.50 5.77 6.61
C ARG A 271 15.86 5.29 6.12
N GLN A 272 15.95 4.09 5.54
CA GLN A 272 17.20 3.53 5.03
C GLN A 272 17.47 3.93 3.57
N LEU A 273 16.53 4.59 2.91
CA LEU A 273 16.69 5.05 1.53
C LEU A 273 17.62 6.28 1.44
N PRO A 274 18.39 6.42 0.35
CA PRO A 274 19.16 7.64 0.08
C PRO A 274 18.28 8.90 -0.03
N ASN A 275 17.06 8.76 -0.55
CA ASN A 275 16.07 9.82 -0.71
C ASN A 275 14.95 9.77 0.36
N ALA A 276 15.26 9.25 1.56
CA ALA A 276 14.28 9.03 2.63
C ALA A 276 13.41 10.27 2.90
N ASP A 277 13.99 11.47 2.96
CA ASP A 277 13.24 12.69 3.28
C ASP A 277 12.11 12.99 2.29
N GLN A 278 12.36 12.78 0.99
CA GLN A 278 11.34 13.01 -0.05
C GLN A 278 10.18 12.02 0.08
N VAL A 279 10.50 10.74 0.32
CA VAL A 279 9.50 9.68 0.49
C VAL A 279 8.71 9.89 1.79
N LEU A 280 9.39 10.21 2.90
CA LEU A 280 8.75 10.50 4.19
C LEU A 280 7.85 11.74 4.11
N GLN A 281 8.27 12.77 3.37
CA GLN A 281 7.43 13.94 3.13
C GLN A 281 6.20 13.61 2.31
N ALA A 282 6.35 12.83 1.24
CA ALA A 282 5.22 12.38 0.40
C ALA A 282 4.23 11.51 1.19
N LEU A 283 4.73 10.69 2.14
CA LEU A 283 3.90 9.90 3.06
C LEU A 283 3.28 10.73 4.21
N GLY A 284 3.59 12.03 4.29
CA GLY A 284 3.09 12.92 5.36
C GLY A 284 3.70 12.66 6.74
N LEU A 285 4.87 12.01 6.79
CA LEU A 285 5.60 11.67 8.02
C LEU A 285 6.63 12.73 8.42
N ASN A 286 7.19 13.46 7.46
CA ASN A 286 8.09 14.60 7.69
C ASN A 286 7.51 15.90 7.08
N GLY A 287 7.41 16.96 7.88
CA GLY A 287 6.93 18.28 7.44
C GLY A 287 5.60 18.73 8.07
N PRO A 288 5.11 19.94 7.76
CA PRO A 288 3.82 20.42 8.24
C PRO A 288 2.73 19.47 7.74
N LYS A 289 1.95 18.88 8.67
CA LYS A 289 0.90 17.91 8.33
C LYS A 289 0.01 18.50 7.23
N PRO A 290 -0.02 17.93 6.01
CA PRO A 290 -0.53 18.61 4.82
C PRO A 290 -2.04 18.85 4.81
N LEU A 291 -2.77 18.35 5.81
CA LEU A 291 -4.03 18.93 6.22
C LEU A 291 -4.08 18.98 7.75
N ASP A 292 -4.84 19.94 8.23
CA ASP A 292 -5.43 19.90 9.56
C ASP A 292 -6.35 18.67 9.62
N ASN A 293 -5.76 17.48 9.89
CA ASN A 293 -6.39 16.15 9.97
C ASN A 293 -7.52 16.09 11.04
N MET A 294 -7.84 17.23 11.65
CA MET A 294 -8.91 17.44 12.62
C MET A 294 -10.21 17.97 11.99
N LYS A 295 -10.23 18.35 10.70
CA LYS A 295 -11.47 18.86 10.07
C LYS A 295 -12.51 17.75 9.92
N GLN A 296 -13.65 17.95 10.59
CA GLN A 296 -14.73 16.97 10.68
C GLN A 296 -15.92 17.35 9.81
N LEU A 297 -16.39 16.36 9.04
CA LEU A 297 -17.68 16.39 8.38
C LEU A 297 -18.73 15.78 9.30
N TYR A 298 -19.74 16.56 9.68
CA TYR A 298 -20.77 16.21 10.66
C TYR A 298 -22.01 15.61 9.97
N PHE A 299 -22.53 14.53 10.56
CA PHE A 299 -23.73 13.83 10.08
C PHE A 299 -24.88 13.94 11.08
N LEU A 300 -26.01 14.49 10.63
CA LEU A 300 -27.25 14.64 11.41
C LEU A 300 -28.19 13.46 11.21
#